data_AF-A0A850DSQ4-F1
#
_entry.id   AF-A0A850DSQ4-F1
#
_cell.length_a   1.000
_cell.length_b   1.000
_cell.length_c   1.000
_cell.angle_alpha   90.00
_cell.angle_beta   90.00
_cell.angle_gamma   90.00
#
_symmetry.space_group_name_H-M   'P 1'
#
loop_
_entity.id
_entity.type
_entity.pdbx_description
1 polymer ?
#
loop_
_entity_poly.entity_id
_entity_poly.type
_entity_poly.pdbx_seq_one_letter_code
_entity_poly.pdbx_strand_id
1 'polypeptide(L)' 'GLNFQVEHHLFPSMPRPALRQARLLVRDHCDTLDVPYTETTLLRSYGIVVRYLNRVGLAARDPFFCPMVAQMRIH' A
#
# COMPACT_ATOMS: atom_id res chain seq x y z
N GLY A 1 4.00 -1.02 -8.66
CA GLY A 1 3.64 -1.03 -7.23
C GLY A 1 3.16 -2.41 -6.86
N LEU A 2 3.70 -2.97 -5.77
CA LEU A 2 3.22 -4.08 -4.92
C LEU A 2 2.72 -5.40 -5.55
N ASN A 3 2.61 -5.52 -6.87
CA ASN A 3 2.30 -6.78 -7.53
C ASN A 3 3.56 -7.64 -7.63
N PHE A 4 3.39 -8.93 -7.35
CA PHE A 4 4.41 -9.95 -7.51
C PHE A 4 5.66 -9.76 -6.64
N GLN A 5 5.54 -9.12 -5.47
CA GLN A 5 6.70 -8.89 -4.59
C GLN A 5 7.27 -10.20 -4.06
N VAL A 6 6.41 -11.15 -3.69
CA VAL A 6 6.81 -12.48 -3.24
C VAL A 6 7.64 -13.16 -4.33
N GLU A 7 7.13 -13.20 -5.56
CA GLU A 7 7.80 -13.80 -6.71
C GLU A 7 9.08 -13.04 -7.09
N HIS A 8 9.09 -11.72 -6.96
CA HIS A 8 10.28 -10.93 -7.22
C HIS A 8 11.41 -11.21 -6.21
N HIS A 9 11.07 -11.52 -4.96
CA HIS A 9 12.05 -11.88 -3.93
C HIS A 9 12.47 -13.35 -4.04
N LEU A 10 11.55 -14.24 -4.44
CA LEU A 10 11.84 -15.65 -4.71
C LEU A 10 12.68 -15.84 -5.98
N PHE A 11 12.44 -15.01 -7.00
CA PHE A 11 13.05 -15.10 -8.32
C PHE A 11 13.60 -13.74 -8.81
N PRO A 12 14.68 -13.22 -8.18
CA PRO A 12 15.19 -11.87 -8.45
C PRO A 12 15.67 -11.68 -9.90
N SER A 13 16.17 -12.74 -10.53
CA SER A 13 16.64 -12.70 -11.92
C SER A 13 15.52 -12.92 -12.96
N MET A 14 14.28 -13.21 -12.52
CA MET A 14 13.18 -13.49 -13.44
C MET A 14 12.62 -12.20 -14.06
N PRO A 15 12.40 -12.16 -15.39
CA PRO A 15 11.75 -11.04 -16.05
C PRO A 15 10.33 -10.81 -15.52
N ARG A 16 9.96 -9.54 -15.34
CA ARG A 16 8.66 -9.13 -14.77
C ARG A 16 7.42 -9.74 -15.45
N PRO A 17 7.37 -9.92 -16.79
CA PRO A 17 6.23 -10.57 -17.44
C PRO A 17 6.02 -12.02 -17.00
N ALA A 18 7.09 -12.74 -16.67
CA ALA A 18 7.05 -14.14 -16.24
C ALA A 18 6.59 -14.30 -14.77
N LEU A 19 6.71 -13.25 -13.95
CA LEU A 19 6.27 -13.27 -12.54
C LEU A 19 4.77 -13.59 -12.39
N ARG A 20 3.95 -13.27 -13.40
CA ARG A 20 2.52 -13.63 -13.39
C ARG A 20 2.28 -15.13 -13.40
N GLN A 21 3.12 -15.88 -14.15
CA GLN A 21 3.04 -17.34 -14.19
C GLN A 21 3.64 -17.95 -12.93
N ALA A 22 4.79 -17.43 -12.49
CA ALA A 22 5.42 -17.85 -11.25
C ALA A 22 4.48 -17.72 -10.05
N ARG A 23 3.68 -16.65 -9.99
CA ARG A 23 2.68 -16.46 -8.92
C ARG A 23 1.66 -17.57 -8.81
N LEU A 24 1.16 -18.08 -9.95
CA LEU A 24 0.18 -19.15 -9.93
C LEU A 24 0.78 -20.41 -9.30
N LEU A 25 2.03 -20.72 -9.66
CA LEU A 25 2.78 -21.85 -9.12
C LEU A 25 3.10 -21.67 -7.64
N VAL A 26 3.55 -20.47 -7.23
CA VAL A 26 3.87 -20.17 -5.83
C VAL A 26 2.63 -20.26 -4.96
N ARG A 27 1.48 -19.76 -5.43
CA ARG A 27 0.22 -19.86 -4.68
C ARG A 27 -0.23 -21.30 -4.51
N ASP A 28 -0.21 -22.09 -5.59
CA ASP A 28 -0.55 -23.51 -5.55
C ASP A 28 0.37 -24.28 -4.59
N HIS A 29 1.67 -23.98 -4.62
CA HIS A 29 2.62 -24.58 -3.70
C HIS A 29 2.39 -24.17 -2.24
N CYS A 30 2.05 -22.90 -1.98
CA CYS A 30 1.65 -22.45 -0.66
C CYS A 30 0.40 -23.18 -0.15
N ASP A 31 -0.60 -23.39 -1.01
CA ASP A 31 -1.82 -24.14 -0.68
C ASP A 31 -1.49 -25.60 -0.32
N THR A 32 -0.55 -26.24 -1.03
CA THR A 32 -0.11 -27.62 -0.71
C THR A 32 0.61 -27.75 0.63
N LEU A 33 1.26 -26.67 1.08
CA LEU A 33 2.05 -26.64 2.31
C LEU A 33 1.28 -26.04 3.48
N ASP A 34 0.01 -25.69 3.29
CA ASP A 34 -0.82 -24.98 4.26
C ASP A 34 -0.16 -23.67 4.76
N VAL A 35 0.55 -22.99 3.85
CA VAL A 35 1.23 -21.72 4.12
C VAL A 35 0.38 -20.56 3.63
N PRO A 36 0.03 -19.58 4.49
CA PRO A 36 -0.76 -18.43 4.07
C PRO A 36 -0.02 -17.57 3.02
N TYR A 37 -0.54 -17.56 1.80
CA TYR A 37 -0.05 -16.66 0.75
C TYR A 37 -0.73 -15.28 0.88
N THR A 38 0.01 -14.29 1.37
CA THR A 38 -0.52 -12.91 1.55
C THR A 38 -0.04 -11.99 0.44
N GLU A 39 -0.97 -11.45 -0.32
CA GLU A 39 -0.71 -10.38 -1.28
C GLU A 39 -1.64 -9.19 -1.05
N THR A 40 -1.08 -7.98 -1.13
CA THR A 40 -1.89 -6.77 -1.14
C THR A 40 -2.20 -6.42 -2.58
N THR A 41 -3.49 -6.40 -2.95
CA THR A 41 -3.91 -5.98 -4.29
C THR A 41 -3.62 -4.50 -4.50
N LEU A 42 -3.27 -4.11 -5.74
CA LEU A 42 -3.05 -2.70 -6.11
C LEU A 42 -4.19 -1.78 -5.65
N LEU A 43 -5.43 -2.22 -5.81
CA LEU A 43 -6.62 -1.47 -5.39
C LEU A 43 -6.65 -1.24 -3.87
N ARG A 44 -6.29 -2.27 -3.07
CA ARG A 44 -6.21 -2.16 -1.62
C ARG A 44 -5.12 -1.17 -1.20
N SER A 45 -3.95 -1.25 -1.84
CA SER A 45 -2.83 -0.31 -1.61
C SER A 45 -3.20 1.12 -1.97
N TYR A 46 -3.85 1.32 -3.12
CA TYR A 46 -4.30 2.63 -3.56
C TYR A 46 -5.36 3.19 -2.61
N GLY A 47 -6.31 2.35 -2.17
CA GLY A 47 -7.29 2.73 -1.16
C GLY A 47 -6.70 3.05 0.22
N ILE A 48 -5.56 2.46 0.60
CA ILE A 48 -4.83 2.84 1.81
C ILE A 48 -4.21 4.23 1.65
N VAL A 49 -3.52 4.47 0.53
CA VAL A 49 -2.88 5.77 0.24
C VAL A 49 -3.92 6.89 0.16
N VAL A 50 -5.01 6.70 -0.59
CA VAL A 50 -6.09 7.69 -0.71
C VAL A 50 -6.75 7.96 0.64
N ARG A 51 -7.03 6.93 1.45
CA ARG A 51 -7.56 7.13 2.81
C ARG A 51 -6.60 7.92 3.70
N TYR A 52 -5.30 7.64 3.61
CA TYR A 52 -4.29 8.36 4.38
C TYR A 52 -4.22 9.84 3.95
N LEU A 53 -4.16 10.10 2.64
CA LEU A 53 -4.18 11.46 2.08
C LEU A 53 -5.45 12.21 2.46
N ASN A 54 -6.62 11.56 2.44
CA ASN A 54 -7.86 12.17 2.91
C ASN A 54 -7.80 12.47 4.41
N ARG A 55 -7.25 11.57 5.24
CA ARG A 55 -7.12 11.80 6.69
C ARG A 55 -6.23 13.01 6.99
N VAL A 56 -5.03 13.06 6.41
CA VAL A 56 -4.08 14.17 6.68
C VAL A 56 -4.47 15.45 5.94
N GLY A 57 -5.00 15.35 4.73
CA GLY A 57 -5.44 16.50 3.93
C GLY A 57 -6.70 17.17 4.48
N LEU A 58 -7.60 16.41 5.11
CA LEU A 58 -8.74 16.98 5.86
C LEU A 58 -8.31 17.56 7.20
N ALA A 59 -7.30 17.00 7.86
CA ALA A 59 -6.72 17.55 9.09
C ALA A 59 -5.92 18.84 8.83
N ALA A 60 -5.34 19.00 7.64
CA ALA A 60 -4.56 20.17 7.21
C ALA A 60 -5.40 21.21 6.43
N ARG A 61 -6.73 21.25 6.63
CA ARG A 61 -7.64 22.12 5.86
C ARG A 61 -7.41 23.62 6.00
N ASP A 62 -6.51 24.04 6.87
CA ASP A 62 -6.05 25.43 6.86
C ASP A 62 -4.51 25.46 7.01
N PRO A 63 -3.78 25.48 5.88
CA PRO A 63 -2.33 25.65 5.86
C PRO A 63 -1.85 26.96 6.49
N PHE A 64 -2.76 27.91 6.73
CA PHE A 64 -2.52 29.20 7.37
C PHE A 64 -3.14 29.29 8.78
N PHE A 65 -3.66 28.18 9.33
CA PHE A 65 -4.10 28.13 10.71
C PHE A 65 -2.89 28.14 11.63
N CYS A 66 -2.47 29.35 12.00
CA CYS A 66 -1.57 29.55 13.11
C CYS A 66 -2.41 29.44 14.40
N PRO A 67 -2.29 28.37 15.21
CA PRO A 67 -3.07 28.22 16.43
C PRO A 67 -2.87 29.39 17.42
N MET A 68 -1.72 30.06 17.36
CA MET A 68 -1.44 31.29 18.09
C MET A 68 -2.37 32.46 17.72
N VAL A 69 -2.69 32.64 16.43
CA VAL A 69 -3.55 33.76 15.98
C VAL A 69 -5.01 33.53 16.39
N ALA A 70 -5.46 32.27 16.43
CA ALA A 70 -6.80 31.91 16.91
C ALA A 70 -6.99 32.23 18.40
N GLN A 71 -5.92 32.13 19.22
CA GLN A 71 -5.95 32.46 20.65
C GLN A 71 -5.92 33.97 20.92
N MET A 72 -5.32 34.78 20.04
CA MET A 72 -5.18 36.23 20.21
C MET A 72 -6.38 37.07 19.73
N ARG A 73 -7.36 36.47 19.04
CA ARG A 73 -8.56 37.19 18.54
C ARG A 73 -9.71 37.31 19.54
N ILE A 74 -9.52 36.81 20.76
CA ILE A 74 -10.52 36.90 21.84
C ILE A 74 -10.14 38.06 22.78
N HIS A 75 -10.16 39.30 22.28
CA HIS A 75 -10.26 40.54 23.07
C HIS A 75 -10.78 41.65 22.15
#